data_AF-A0A7Y5LPC7-F1
#
_entry.id   AF-A0A7Y5LPC7-F1
#
_cell.length_a   1.000
_cell.length_b   1.000
_cell.length_c   1.000
_cell.angle_alpha   90.00
_cell.angle_beta   90.00
_cell.angle_gamma   90.00
#
_symmetry.space_group_name_H-M   'P 1'
#
loop_
_entity.id
_entity.type
_entity.pdbx_description
1 polymer ?
#
loop_
_entity_poly.entity_id
_entity_poly.type
_entity_poly.pdbx_seq_one_letter_code
_entity_poly.pdbx_strand_id
1 'polypeptide(L)'
;MKHLIPSPVVVVVILLSTNFSLFGCKNTKPEPPPSAVTVQPAPPPVEIPQNLTIPVEIDGNSAESITFARLSTLSVDMERDGMKGWLLSRFLGEGVKRGRAVIEIEGGDGVAVRFPRAISRKDNKEPALVVTGNEVVVAMVTPGVSASVSTPGALEGQDETKKKNDSLDIRVRDVRVIRLLIEQRRGRQNAAGQPGTVSGGGMTADRNGMAMPPAERGKGGGMQRGDGQMSMDRGAANIGGKSAEMPEDPNIPKENPPIKLVIDGSKEEQWTFENLSDIKKLNFGVDERAAARQGWSLRDLLVARFGPNARITHLIGDKDRRLDMDAGLWENAEVLPTLRLNRRKSWKLQWVRASDLGPFKAKELRGVKEIHVSMSPSAGKSTSAAGSKEKK
;
A
#
# COMPACT_ATOMS: atom_id res chain seq x y z
N MET A 1 36.02 23.56 -46.06
CA MET A 1 36.29 24.09 -44.70
C MET A 1 37.05 23.02 -43.94
N LYS A 2 38.32 23.30 -43.59
CA LYS A 2 39.27 22.36 -43.00
C LYS A 2 39.24 22.46 -41.46
N HIS A 3 39.19 21.29 -40.84
CA HIS A 3 39.69 20.88 -39.51
C HIS A 3 39.34 21.69 -38.25
N LEU A 4 38.92 20.98 -37.22
CA LEU A 4 39.66 20.88 -35.95
C LEU A 4 39.19 19.62 -35.20
N ILE A 5 40.10 18.67 -34.98
CA ILE A 5 39.88 17.48 -34.13
C ILE A 5 40.57 17.79 -32.79
N PRO A 6 39.86 17.76 -31.65
CA PRO A 6 40.49 17.96 -30.34
C PRO A 6 41.22 16.71 -29.87
N SER A 7 42.50 16.86 -29.50
CA SER A 7 43.33 15.83 -28.87
C SER A 7 42.94 15.62 -27.40
N PRO A 8 43.05 14.39 -26.85
CA PRO A 8 42.81 14.15 -25.43
C PRO A 8 44.02 14.54 -24.55
N VAL A 9 43.74 15.24 -23.45
CA VAL A 9 44.68 15.54 -22.37
C VAL A 9 44.79 14.31 -21.46
N VAL A 10 46.01 13.78 -21.31
CA VAL A 10 46.32 12.71 -20.35
C VAL A 10 46.76 13.34 -19.04
N VAL A 11 46.00 13.12 -17.97
CA VAL A 11 46.36 13.54 -16.60
C VAL A 11 47.01 12.35 -15.90
N VAL A 12 48.32 12.46 -15.63
CA VAL A 12 49.08 11.50 -14.82
C VAL A 12 49.01 11.93 -13.36
N VAL A 13 48.38 11.12 -12.51
CA VAL A 13 48.33 11.32 -11.06
C VAL A 13 49.47 10.52 -10.41
N ILE A 14 50.44 11.22 -9.84
CA ILE A 14 51.55 10.64 -9.07
C ILE A 14 51.12 10.58 -7.60
N LEU A 15 50.96 9.38 -7.06
CA LEU A 15 50.71 9.15 -5.63
C LEU A 15 52.05 9.11 -4.88
N LEU A 16 52.26 10.09 -4.01
CA LEU A 16 53.36 10.14 -3.04
C LEU A 16 53.12 9.13 -1.92
N SER A 17 54.13 8.29 -1.69
CA SER A 17 54.26 7.37 -0.58
C SER A 17 54.73 8.10 0.68
N THR A 18 53.92 8.06 1.74
CA THR A 18 54.33 8.45 3.10
C THR A 18 54.59 7.21 3.95
N ASN A 19 55.82 7.12 4.45
CA ASN A 19 56.31 6.16 5.43
C ASN A 19 55.56 6.30 6.76
N PHE A 20 55.17 5.16 7.36
CA PHE A 20 54.68 5.10 8.74
C PHE A 20 55.67 4.31 9.60
N SER A 21 56.19 4.96 10.64
CA SER A 21 57.09 4.37 11.64
C SER A 21 56.31 3.65 12.75
N LEU A 22 56.62 2.37 12.88
CA LEU A 22 57.00 1.59 14.07
C LEU A 22 56.69 2.07 15.52
N PHE A 23 56.27 1.05 16.30
CA PHE A 23 56.36 0.78 17.75
C PHE A 23 55.31 1.30 18.72
N GLY A 24 54.48 0.36 19.19
CA GLY A 24 53.77 0.40 20.46
C GLY A 24 53.41 -1.02 20.91
N CYS A 25 54.28 -1.65 21.71
CA CYS A 25 54.04 -2.96 22.33
C CYS A 25 52.83 -2.91 23.26
N LYS A 26 51.77 -3.68 22.96
CA LYS A 26 50.72 -4.03 23.93
C LYS A 26 50.41 -5.51 23.80
N ASN A 27 50.35 -6.17 24.97
CA ASN A 27 50.12 -7.59 25.17
C ASN A 27 48.94 -8.12 24.36
N THR A 28 49.23 -8.77 23.25
CA THR A 28 48.28 -9.49 22.41
C THR A 28 48.03 -10.87 22.99
N LYS A 29 46.81 -11.06 23.49
CA LYS A 29 46.20 -12.39 23.63
C LYS A 29 46.32 -13.08 22.26
N PRO A 30 46.74 -14.36 22.17
CA PRO A 30 46.91 -15.04 20.89
C PRO A 30 45.61 -14.95 20.09
N GLU A 31 45.66 -14.16 19.01
CA GLU A 31 44.60 -14.00 18.04
C GLU A 31 44.39 -15.38 17.40
N PRO A 32 43.17 -15.94 17.46
CA PRO A 32 42.89 -17.19 16.75
C PRO A 32 43.29 -17.00 15.28
N PRO A 33 43.88 -18.03 14.63
CA PRO A 33 44.32 -17.90 13.25
C PRO A 33 43.17 -17.33 12.40
N PRO A 34 43.43 -16.36 11.51
CA PRO A 34 42.40 -15.75 10.69
C PRO A 34 41.63 -16.88 10.04
N SER A 35 40.34 -17.00 10.38
CA SER A 35 39.48 -18.02 9.79
C SER A 35 39.58 -17.84 8.30
N ALA A 36 40.00 -18.89 7.57
CA ALA A 36 40.17 -18.83 6.14
C ALA A 36 38.90 -18.21 5.55
N VAL A 37 39.04 -17.04 4.92
CA VAL A 37 37.93 -16.34 4.28
C VAL A 37 37.49 -17.22 3.14
N THR A 38 36.44 -18.02 3.35
CA THR A 38 35.81 -18.77 2.28
C THR A 38 35.28 -17.75 1.29
N VAL A 39 35.98 -17.56 0.18
CA VAL A 39 35.54 -16.69 -0.92
C VAL A 39 34.23 -17.27 -1.44
N GLN A 40 33.12 -16.62 -1.10
CA GLN A 40 31.83 -17.01 -1.63
C GLN A 40 31.86 -16.80 -3.15
N PRO A 41 31.53 -17.81 -3.97
CA PRO A 41 31.51 -17.65 -5.42
C PRO A 41 30.57 -16.49 -5.79
N ALA A 42 30.97 -15.70 -6.78
CA ALA A 42 30.16 -14.57 -7.25
C ALA A 42 28.75 -15.06 -7.61
N PRO A 43 27.68 -14.32 -7.23
CA PRO A 43 26.33 -14.72 -7.56
C PRO A 43 26.16 -14.83 -9.08
N PRO A 44 25.37 -15.80 -9.58
CA PRO A 44 25.15 -15.96 -11.00
C PRO A 44 24.53 -14.66 -11.59
N PRO A 45 24.87 -14.30 -12.84
CA PRO A 45 24.26 -13.16 -13.51
C PRO A 45 22.74 -13.27 -13.57
N VAL A 46 22.04 -12.15 -13.42
CA VAL A 46 20.58 -12.08 -13.57
C VAL A 46 20.22 -12.04 -15.04
N GLU A 47 19.50 -13.06 -15.48
CA GLU A 47 18.93 -13.15 -16.82
C GLU A 47 17.49 -12.63 -16.82
N ILE A 48 17.13 -11.85 -17.84
CA ILE A 48 15.75 -11.37 -18.03
C ILE A 48 15.00 -12.47 -18.80
N PRO A 49 13.81 -12.90 -18.36
CA PRO A 49 13.04 -13.92 -19.09
C PRO A 49 12.78 -13.51 -20.55
N GLN A 50 13.22 -14.32 -21.51
CA GLN A 50 13.15 -13.98 -22.94
C GLN A 50 11.70 -13.84 -23.46
N ASN A 51 10.76 -14.54 -22.81
CA ASN A 51 9.32 -14.50 -23.11
C ASN A 51 8.56 -13.41 -22.33
N LEU A 52 9.25 -12.53 -21.62
CA LEU A 52 8.61 -11.47 -20.83
C LEU A 52 7.84 -10.52 -21.73
N THR A 53 6.52 -10.45 -21.52
CA THR A 53 5.62 -9.46 -22.13
C THR A 53 4.60 -9.03 -21.09
N ILE A 54 4.68 -7.77 -20.65
CA ILE A 54 3.74 -7.18 -19.69
C ILE A 54 2.95 -6.09 -20.41
N PRO A 55 1.66 -6.32 -20.73
CA PRO A 55 0.75 -5.29 -21.20
C PRO A 55 0.73 -4.05 -20.30
N VAL A 56 0.73 -2.88 -20.94
CA VAL A 56 0.60 -1.59 -20.28
C VAL A 56 -0.67 -0.90 -20.79
N GLU A 57 -1.48 -0.38 -19.87
CA GLU A 57 -2.67 0.42 -20.20
C GLU A 57 -2.51 1.82 -19.60
N ILE A 58 -2.88 2.86 -20.35
CA ILE A 58 -2.90 4.26 -19.89
C ILE A 58 -4.30 4.82 -20.09
N ASP A 59 -5.00 5.11 -18.99
CA ASP A 59 -6.39 5.58 -18.98
C ASP A 59 -7.34 4.70 -19.80
N GLY A 60 -7.16 3.37 -19.67
CA GLY A 60 -7.95 2.37 -20.39
C GLY A 60 -7.55 2.16 -21.86
N ASN A 61 -6.55 2.89 -22.36
CA ASN A 61 -6.00 2.68 -23.70
C ASN A 61 -4.77 1.78 -23.65
N SER A 62 -4.65 0.84 -24.59
CA SER A 62 -3.46 0.01 -24.72
C SER A 62 -2.25 0.89 -25.09
N ALA A 63 -1.15 0.70 -24.36
CA ALA A 63 0.13 1.36 -24.57
C ALA A 63 1.21 0.33 -24.94
N GLU A 64 2.43 0.80 -25.20
CA GLU A 64 3.54 -0.09 -25.52
C GLU A 64 3.87 -1.00 -24.32
N SER A 65 3.75 -2.31 -24.51
CA SER A 65 4.08 -3.33 -23.51
C SER A 65 5.53 -3.24 -23.04
N ILE A 66 5.80 -3.73 -21.83
CA ILE A 66 7.17 -3.94 -21.34
C ILE A 66 7.60 -5.35 -21.75
N THR A 67 8.55 -5.43 -22.68
CA THR A 67 9.05 -6.70 -23.23
C THR A 67 10.51 -6.93 -22.86
N PHE A 68 10.99 -8.17 -23.03
CA PHE A 68 12.42 -8.48 -22.91
C PHE A 68 13.30 -7.54 -23.74
N ALA A 69 12.98 -7.34 -25.03
CA ALA A 69 13.75 -6.49 -25.94
C ALA A 69 13.77 -5.01 -25.49
N ARG A 70 12.69 -4.54 -24.87
CA ARG A 70 12.62 -3.19 -24.32
C ARG A 70 13.45 -3.06 -23.04
N LEU A 71 13.43 -4.05 -22.15
CA LEU A 71 14.25 -4.01 -20.94
C LEU A 71 15.75 -4.14 -21.24
N SER A 72 16.13 -4.98 -22.21
CA SER A 72 17.54 -5.21 -22.56
C SER A 72 18.22 -3.99 -23.21
N THR A 73 17.44 -3.08 -23.79
CA THR A 73 17.95 -1.82 -24.37
C THR A 73 18.01 -0.67 -23.36
N LEU A 74 17.36 -0.80 -22.19
CA LEU A 74 17.32 0.22 -21.16
C LEU A 74 18.40 -0.01 -20.10
N SER A 75 19.10 1.06 -19.72
CA SER A 75 20.02 1.03 -18.58
C SER A 75 19.28 0.64 -17.31
N VAL A 76 19.80 -0.32 -16.57
CA VAL A 76 19.25 -0.75 -15.29
C VAL A 76 19.28 0.44 -14.31
N ASP A 77 18.16 0.74 -13.67
CA ASP A 77 18.07 1.82 -12.67
C ASP A 77 18.60 1.38 -11.30
N MET A 78 18.52 0.07 -11.03
CA MET A 78 18.97 -0.55 -9.78
C MET A 78 19.52 -1.96 -10.01
N GLU A 79 20.74 -2.24 -9.57
CA GLU A 79 21.34 -3.56 -9.63
C GLU A 79 21.88 -3.95 -8.24
N ARG A 80 21.48 -5.13 -7.75
CA ARG A 80 21.88 -5.61 -6.42
C ARG A 80 21.74 -7.12 -6.29
N ASP A 81 22.77 -7.81 -5.81
CA ASP A 81 22.70 -9.19 -5.28
C ASP A 81 21.81 -10.16 -6.10
N GLY A 82 21.99 -10.21 -7.42
CA GLY A 82 21.14 -11.05 -8.26
C GLY A 82 19.76 -10.46 -8.59
N MET A 83 19.62 -9.13 -8.53
CA MET A 83 18.44 -8.38 -8.96
C MET A 83 18.80 -7.27 -9.95
N LYS A 84 17.94 -7.07 -10.95
CA LYS A 84 17.94 -5.90 -11.85
C LYS A 84 16.59 -5.21 -11.78
N GLY A 85 16.56 -3.89 -11.69
CA GLY A 85 15.35 -3.09 -11.52
C GLY A 85 15.28 -1.90 -12.47
N TRP A 86 14.06 -1.60 -12.93
CA TRP A 86 13.74 -0.44 -13.76
C TRP A 86 12.56 0.33 -13.17
N LEU A 87 12.70 1.64 -13.02
CA LEU A 87 11.63 2.48 -12.45
C LEU A 87 10.42 2.52 -13.39
N LEU A 88 9.21 2.32 -12.85
CA LEU A 88 7.99 2.34 -13.67
C LEU A 88 7.73 3.70 -14.31
N SER A 89 8.23 4.78 -13.69
CA SER A 89 8.17 6.14 -14.24
C SER A 89 8.85 6.28 -15.61
N ARG A 90 9.76 5.36 -15.97
CA ARG A 90 10.43 5.33 -17.29
C ARG A 90 9.54 4.79 -18.40
N PHE A 91 8.69 3.81 -18.11
CA PHE A 91 7.80 3.19 -19.10
C PHE A 91 6.48 3.96 -19.26
N LEU A 92 6.01 4.56 -18.17
CA LEU A 92 4.68 5.17 -18.06
C LEU A 92 4.67 6.68 -18.34
N GLY A 93 5.83 7.28 -18.59
CA GLY A 93 5.99 8.67 -19.01
C GLY A 93 5.80 9.73 -17.91
N GLU A 94 5.70 10.99 -18.32
CA GLU A 94 5.64 12.17 -17.43
C GLU A 94 4.42 12.21 -16.49
N GLY A 95 3.33 11.50 -16.83
CA GLY A 95 2.12 11.44 -16.00
C GLY A 95 2.41 10.91 -14.59
N VAL A 96 3.30 9.92 -14.49
CA VAL A 96 3.77 9.33 -13.22
C VAL A 96 4.57 10.32 -12.40
N LYS A 97 5.53 11.02 -13.02
CA LYS A 97 6.44 11.95 -12.33
C LYS A 97 5.71 13.13 -11.68
N ARG A 98 4.58 13.54 -12.27
CA ARG A 98 3.75 14.63 -11.73
C ARG A 98 2.99 14.24 -10.47
N GLY A 99 3.00 12.96 -10.07
CA GLY A 99 2.33 12.47 -8.87
C GLY A 99 0.81 12.55 -8.93
N ARG A 100 0.24 12.59 -10.14
CA ARG A 100 -1.21 12.69 -10.40
C ARG A 100 -1.81 11.41 -10.97
N ALA A 101 -1.04 10.33 -10.95
CA ALA A 101 -1.46 9.07 -11.51
C ALA A 101 -1.39 7.98 -10.44
N VAL A 102 -2.37 7.09 -10.48
CA VAL A 102 -2.43 5.86 -9.73
C VAL A 102 -1.89 4.76 -10.63
N ILE A 103 -0.86 4.05 -10.18
CA ILE A 103 -0.40 2.84 -10.86
C ILE A 103 -1.16 1.68 -10.24
N GLU A 104 -1.86 0.91 -11.06
CA GLU A 104 -2.52 -0.32 -10.67
C GLU A 104 -1.78 -1.50 -11.31
N ILE A 105 -1.42 -2.50 -10.53
CA ILE A 105 -0.62 -3.64 -10.98
C ILE A 105 -1.37 -4.91 -10.66
N GLU A 106 -1.69 -5.67 -11.69
CA GLU A 106 -2.39 -6.93 -11.57
C GLU A 106 -1.38 -8.09 -11.60
N GLY A 107 -1.37 -8.91 -10.55
CA GLY A 107 -0.53 -10.10 -10.46
C GLY A 107 -1.14 -11.32 -11.16
N GLY A 108 -0.41 -12.43 -11.14
CA GLY A 108 -0.82 -13.70 -11.75
C GLY A 108 -2.07 -14.32 -11.12
N ASP A 109 -2.34 -13.96 -9.86
CA ASP A 109 -3.51 -14.32 -9.07
C ASP A 109 -4.76 -13.46 -9.37
N GLY A 110 -4.66 -12.51 -10.31
CA GLY A 110 -5.72 -11.54 -10.63
C GLY A 110 -5.89 -10.45 -9.58
N VAL A 111 -5.01 -10.37 -8.58
CA VAL A 111 -5.08 -9.35 -7.55
C VAL A 111 -4.41 -8.07 -8.04
N ALA A 112 -5.17 -6.98 -8.03
CA ALA A 112 -4.68 -5.65 -8.35
C ALA A 112 -4.17 -4.93 -7.09
N VAL A 113 -2.95 -4.38 -7.15
CA VAL A 113 -2.38 -3.50 -6.13
C VAL A 113 -2.30 -2.09 -6.68
N ARG A 114 -2.81 -1.12 -5.92
CA ARG A 114 -2.82 0.30 -6.29
C ARG A 114 -1.77 1.09 -5.55
N PHE A 115 -1.02 1.88 -6.30
CA PHE A 115 -0.05 2.86 -5.81
C PHE A 115 -0.63 4.26 -6.05
N PRO A 116 -1.38 4.83 -5.08
CA PRO A 116 -2.12 6.09 -5.26
C PRO A 116 -1.22 7.31 -5.47
N ARG A 117 0.09 7.15 -5.18
CA ARG A 117 1.14 8.11 -5.54
C ARG A 117 2.33 7.31 -5.99
N ALA A 118 2.54 7.27 -7.30
CA ALA A 118 3.68 6.56 -7.88
C ALA A 118 5.04 7.07 -7.39
N ILE A 119 5.11 8.24 -6.77
CA ILE A 119 6.31 8.72 -6.08
C ILE A 119 5.91 9.12 -4.65
N SER A 120 6.34 8.34 -3.65
CA SER A 120 6.19 8.75 -2.25
C SER A 120 7.22 9.82 -1.94
N ARG A 121 6.80 11.10 -1.94
CA ARG A 121 7.68 12.22 -1.55
C ARG A 121 8.21 12.11 -0.12
N LYS A 122 7.46 11.43 0.77
CA LYS A 122 7.83 11.29 2.18
C LYS A 122 9.02 10.33 2.34
N ASP A 123 9.00 9.23 1.59
CA ASP A 123 9.94 8.12 1.76
C ASP A 123 10.94 8.01 0.61
N ASN A 124 10.83 8.89 -0.40
CA ASN A 124 11.57 8.85 -1.67
C ASN A 124 11.49 7.46 -2.34
N LYS A 125 10.33 6.80 -2.27
CA LYS A 125 10.11 5.48 -2.87
C LYS A 125 9.31 5.59 -4.17
N GLU A 126 9.72 4.85 -5.19
CA GLU A 126 9.06 4.70 -6.48
C GLU A 126 8.82 3.21 -6.79
N PRO A 127 7.73 2.83 -7.47
CA PRO A 127 7.55 1.46 -7.92
C PRO A 127 8.52 1.17 -9.07
N ALA A 128 9.22 0.05 -8.97
CA ALA A 128 10.09 -0.48 -10.01
C ALA A 128 9.67 -1.89 -10.40
N LEU A 129 9.83 -2.20 -11.68
CA LEU A 129 9.84 -3.57 -12.16
C LEU A 129 11.20 -4.17 -11.80
N VAL A 130 11.21 -5.23 -11.01
CA VAL A 130 12.42 -5.90 -10.52
C VAL A 130 12.42 -7.35 -11.00
N VAL A 131 13.52 -7.76 -11.63
CA VAL A 131 13.79 -9.13 -12.03
C VAL A 131 14.78 -9.73 -11.02
N THR A 132 14.41 -10.84 -10.40
CA THR A 132 15.22 -11.56 -9.40
C THR A 132 15.28 -13.03 -9.78
N GLY A 133 16.43 -13.49 -10.29
CA GLY A 133 16.50 -14.81 -10.93
C GLY A 133 15.48 -14.92 -12.07
N ASN A 134 14.54 -15.84 -11.97
CA ASN A 134 13.48 -16.05 -12.97
C ASN A 134 12.15 -15.35 -12.63
N GLU A 135 12.09 -14.62 -11.52
CA GLU A 135 10.88 -13.97 -11.04
C GLU A 135 10.83 -12.51 -11.47
N VAL A 136 9.67 -12.05 -11.97
CA VAL A 136 9.41 -10.65 -12.25
C VAL A 136 8.39 -10.12 -11.25
N VAL A 137 8.81 -9.11 -10.49
CA VAL A 137 7.98 -8.49 -9.44
C VAL A 137 7.91 -6.99 -9.65
N VAL A 138 6.86 -6.34 -9.14
CA VAL A 138 6.89 -4.90 -8.90
C VAL A 138 6.96 -4.63 -7.41
N ALA A 139 7.90 -3.76 -7.02
CA ALA A 139 8.11 -3.36 -5.64
C ALA A 139 8.44 -1.87 -5.52
N MET A 140 8.19 -1.30 -4.32
CA MET A 140 8.58 0.06 -3.99
C MET A 140 10.07 0.12 -3.63
N VAL A 141 10.85 0.89 -4.38
CA VAL A 141 12.30 1.03 -4.24
C VAL A 141 12.71 2.48 -4.03
N THR A 142 13.87 2.73 -3.43
CA THR A 142 14.43 4.08 -3.28
C THR A 142 15.38 4.38 -4.44
N PRO A 143 15.07 5.31 -5.37
CA PRO A 143 15.95 5.63 -6.48
C PRO A 143 17.28 6.20 -6.02
N GLY A 144 18.35 5.94 -6.78
CA GLY A 144 19.67 6.56 -6.56
C GLY A 144 20.45 6.03 -5.35
N VAL A 145 19.86 5.14 -4.55
CA VAL A 145 20.63 4.31 -3.63
C VAL A 145 21.23 3.19 -4.46
N SER A 146 22.32 3.49 -5.18
CA SER A 146 23.25 2.46 -5.60
C SER A 146 23.58 1.69 -4.33
N ALA A 147 23.25 0.41 -4.28
CA ALA A 147 23.77 -0.44 -3.23
C ALA A 147 25.29 -0.46 -3.46
N SER A 148 26.01 0.49 -2.84
CA SER A 148 27.45 0.38 -2.75
C SER A 148 27.67 -0.98 -2.12
N VAL A 149 28.32 -1.87 -2.87
CA VAL A 149 28.90 -3.10 -2.36
C VAL A 149 29.57 -2.71 -1.05
N SER A 150 28.95 -3.04 0.08
CA SER A 150 29.58 -2.85 1.37
C SER A 150 30.85 -3.67 1.30
N THR A 151 31.97 -2.96 1.25
CA THR A 151 33.32 -3.51 1.22
C THR A 151 33.39 -4.62 2.27
N PRO A 152 33.77 -5.86 1.91
CA PRO A 152 33.98 -6.91 2.90
C PRO A 152 35.23 -6.52 3.69
N GLY A 153 35.05 -5.81 4.82
CA GLY A 153 36.17 -5.49 5.73
C GLY A 153 36.09 -4.21 6.55
N ALA A 154 35.04 -3.38 6.46
CA ALA A 154 34.99 -2.13 7.23
C ALA A 154 33.68 -1.97 8.02
N LEU A 155 33.47 -2.81 9.05
CA LEU A 155 32.51 -2.55 10.13
C LEU A 155 32.93 -3.36 11.38
N GLU A 156 33.89 -2.83 12.12
CA GLU A 156 34.03 -3.12 13.54
C GLU A 156 33.28 -2.01 14.31
N GLY A 157 32.19 -2.38 14.99
CA GLY A 157 31.56 -1.55 16.01
C GLY A 157 30.54 -0.50 15.54
N GLN A 158 29.46 -0.90 14.85
CA GLN A 158 28.20 -0.17 14.96
C GLN A 158 27.04 -1.12 15.28
N ASP A 159 26.38 -0.82 16.39
CA ASP A 159 25.19 -1.51 16.94
C ASP A 159 24.12 -1.80 15.88
N GLU A 160 24.01 -3.06 15.48
CA GLU A 160 22.97 -3.57 14.55
C GLU A 160 21.57 -3.73 15.20
N THR A 161 21.31 -3.13 16.36
CA THR A 161 20.02 -3.29 17.06
C THR A 161 18.88 -2.42 16.49
N LYS A 162 19.14 -1.60 15.47
CA LYS A 162 18.10 -0.99 14.63
C LYS A 162 18.10 -1.64 13.25
N LYS A 163 17.54 -2.85 13.14
CA LYS A 163 17.19 -3.45 11.84
C LYS A 163 16.19 -2.53 11.13
N LYS A 164 16.75 -1.67 10.29
CA LYS A 164 16.06 -0.89 9.28
C LYS A 164 15.53 -1.90 8.26
N ASN A 165 14.28 -2.31 8.43
CA ASN A 165 13.52 -2.95 7.38
C ASN A 165 13.43 -1.93 6.22
N ASP A 166 14.43 -1.89 5.34
CA ASP A 166 14.30 -1.37 3.97
C ASP A 166 13.45 -2.36 3.17
N SER A 167 12.27 -2.65 3.71
CA SER A 167 11.36 -3.65 3.20
C SER A 167 10.73 -3.11 1.94
N LEU A 168 10.91 -3.91 0.91
CA LEU A 168 10.05 -4.02 -0.25
C LEU A 168 8.67 -4.52 0.24
N ASP A 169 7.97 -3.73 1.07
CA ASP A 169 6.76 -4.13 1.83
C ASP A 169 5.58 -4.50 0.95
N ILE A 170 5.59 -3.99 -0.28
CA ILE A 170 4.56 -4.27 -1.28
C ILE A 170 5.27 -4.91 -2.46
N ARG A 171 5.03 -6.21 -2.68
CA ARG A 171 5.50 -6.95 -3.84
C ARG A 171 4.29 -7.54 -4.57
N VAL A 172 4.22 -7.29 -5.87
CA VAL A 172 3.30 -7.98 -6.78
C VAL A 172 4.11 -8.97 -7.59
N ARG A 173 3.81 -10.26 -7.46
CA ARG A 173 4.46 -11.34 -8.21
C ARG A 173 3.68 -11.65 -9.48
N ASP A 174 4.34 -12.28 -10.44
CA ASP A 174 3.74 -12.75 -11.69
C ASP A 174 2.95 -11.65 -12.41
N VAL A 175 3.57 -10.47 -12.54
CA VAL A 175 2.91 -9.26 -13.04
C VAL A 175 2.30 -9.50 -14.42
N ARG A 176 0.97 -9.41 -14.51
CA ARG A 176 0.20 -9.62 -15.73
C ARG A 176 -0.08 -8.33 -16.47
N VAL A 177 -0.50 -7.27 -15.78
CA VAL A 177 -0.87 -5.99 -16.40
C VAL A 177 -0.44 -4.84 -15.51
N ILE A 178 0.07 -3.77 -16.13
CA ILE A 178 0.33 -2.49 -15.45
C ILE A 178 -0.61 -1.44 -16.04
N ARG A 179 -1.48 -0.86 -15.21
CA ARG A 179 -2.39 0.21 -15.60
C ARG A 179 -1.98 1.52 -14.97
N LEU A 180 -1.95 2.58 -15.76
CA LEU A 180 -1.81 3.95 -15.31
C LEU A 180 -3.16 4.65 -15.38
N LEU A 181 -3.70 5.04 -14.23
CA LEU A 181 -4.92 5.81 -14.12
C LEU A 181 -4.55 7.25 -13.77
N ILE A 182 -4.65 8.16 -14.73
CA ILE A 182 -4.46 9.59 -14.52
C ILE A 182 -5.70 10.11 -13.82
N GLU A 183 -5.52 10.62 -12.60
CA GLU A 183 -6.61 11.24 -11.86
C GLU A 183 -7.01 12.52 -12.62
N GLN A 184 -8.06 12.42 -13.43
CA GLN A 184 -8.69 13.59 -13.99
C GLN A 184 -9.11 14.42 -12.80
N ARG A 185 -8.51 15.61 -12.64
CA ARG A 185 -9.03 16.60 -11.70
C ARG A 185 -10.50 16.71 -12.06
N ARG A 186 -11.38 16.15 -11.21
CA ARG A 186 -12.79 16.52 -11.19
C ARG A 186 -12.72 18.03 -11.13
N GLY A 187 -12.99 18.65 -12.28
CA GLY A 187 -12.84 20.07 -12.44
C GLY A 187 -13.53 20.67 -11.24
N ARG A 188 -12.89 21.67 -10.66
CA ARG A 188 -13.54 22.57 -9.72
C ARG A 188 -14.65 23.29 -10.49
N GLN A 189 -15.68 22.56 -10.89
CA GLN A 189 -16.96 23.02 -11.43
C GLN A 189 -17.75 23.53 -10.23
N ASN A 190 -17.13 24.43 -9.47
CA ASN A 190 -17.84 25.25 -8.50
C ASN A 190 -17.92 26.64 -9.11
N ALA A 191 -19.15 27.00 -9.46
CA ALA A 191 -19.72 28.32 -9.20
C ALA A 191 -19.27 29.52 -10.04
N ALA A 192 -19.20 29.38 -11.37
CA ALA A 192 -19.22 30.54 -12.29
C ALA A 192 -20.53 30.66 -13.08
N GLY A 193 -21.63 30.07 -12.57
CA GLY A 193 -22.91 30.01 -13.27
C GLY A 193 -24.13 30.13 -12.38
N GLN A 194 -24.06 30.90 -11.28
CA GLN A 194 -25.28 31.47 -10.71
C GLN A 194 -25.55 32.80 -11.44
N PRO A 195 -26.62 32.92 -12.24
CA PRO A 195 -27.05 34.21 -12.75
C PRO A 195 -27.40 35.11 -11.56
N GLY A 196 -26.91 36.34 -11.61
CA GLY A 196 -27.05 37.32 -10.55
C GLY A 196 -28.50 37.50 -10.12
N THR A 197 -28.78 37.16 -8.86
CA THR A 197 -29.95 37.70 -8.17
C THR A 197 -29.55 39.07 -7.65
N VAL A 198 -30.04 40.12 -8.31
CA VAL A 198 -30.00 41.49 -7.81
C VAL A 198 -30.82 41.52 -6.52
N SER A 199 -30.16 41.56 -5.36
CA SER A 199 -30.80 41.90 -4.10
C SER A 199 -30.30 43.29 -3.71
N GLY A 200 -31.22 44.24 -3.83
CA GLY A 200 -31.01 45.62 -3.42
C GLY A 200 -30.97 45.75 -1.90
N GLY A 201 -30.21 46.76 -1.47
CA GLY A 201 -30.54 47.71 -0.41
C GLY A 201 -30.99 47.17 0.96
N GLY A 202 -30.20 47.48 1.99
CA GLY A 202 -30.76 47.50 3.33
C GLY A 202 -29.76 47.56 4.48
N MET A 203 -29.42 48.78 4.88
CA MET A 203 -29.29 49.23 6.27
C MET A 203 -28.21 48.59 7.17
N THR A 204 -27.14 49.39 7.31
CA THR A 204 -26.52 49.79 8.58
C THR A 204 -27.27 49.39 9.87
N ALA A 205 -26.61 48.63 10.73
CA ALA A 205 -26.73 48.80 12.18
C ALA A 205 -25.48 48.26 12.89
N ASP A 206 -24.85 49.17 13.62
CA ASP A 206 -23.94 48.95 14.73
C ASP A 206 -24.23 47.69 15.54
N ARG A 207 -23.16 46.97 15.90
CA ARG A 207 -23.07 46.37 17.25
C ARG A 207 -21.63 46.10 17.65
N ASN A 208 -21.12 47.04 18.43
CA ASN A 208 -20.30 46.91 19.63
C ASN A 208 -19.44 45.65 19.81
N GLY A 209 -18.16 45.94 20.02
CA GLY A 209 -17.13 45.02 20.46
C GLY A 209 -17.48 44.25 21.74
N MET A 210 -16.96 43.04 21.80
CA MET A 210 -16.54 42.40 23.04
C MET A 210 -15.11 41.90 22.83
N ALA A 211 -14.18 42.60 23.48
CA ALA A 211 -12.81 42.17 23.65
C ALA A 211 -12.81 40.89 24.50
N MET A 212 -12.22 39.81 23.97
CA MET A 212 -11.89 38.64 24.78
C MET A 212 -10.64 38.94 25.64
N PRO A 213 -10.64 38.56 26.92
CA PRO A 213 -9.45 38.67 27.77
C PRO A 213 -8.37 37.65 27.37
N PRO A 214 -7.08 37.98 27.58
CA PRO A 214 -5.97 37.08 27.29
C PRO A 214 -5.92 35.91 28.27
N ALA A 215 -5.82 34.69 27.74
CA ALA A 215 -5.66 33.47 28.52
C ALA A 215 -4.33 33.48 29.29
N GLU A 216 -4.43 33.20 30.60
CA GLU A 216 -3.34 33.10 31.54
C GLU A 216 -2.32 32.00 31.17
N ARG A 217 -1.04 32.38 31.19
CA ARG A 217 0.10 31.47 31.20
C ARG A 217 0.13 30.71 32.53
N GLY A 218 -0.38 29.48 32.51
CA GLY A 218 -0.07 28.48 33.53
C GLY A 218 1.41 28.06 33.44
N LYS A 219 2.25 28.66 34.28
CA LYS A 219 3.54 28.09 34.69
C LYS A 219 3.24 26.92 35.64
N GLY A 220 3.76 25.72 35.35
CA GLY A 220 3.67 24.62 36.31
C GLY A 220 4.37 23.35 35.86
N GLY A 221 5.34 22.91 36.66
CA GLY A 221 5.72 21.50 36.76
C GLY A 221 6.94 21.05 35.96
N GLY A 222 8.13 21.56 36.30
CA GLY A 222 9.37 20.83 36.03
C GLY A 222 9.41 19.56 36.88
N MET A 223 9.24 18.40 36.24
CA MET A 223 9.57 17.12 36.85
C MET A 223 10.99 16.73 36.41
N GLN A 224 11.92 16.83 37.37
CA GLN A 224 13.23 16.21 37.33
C GLN A 224 13.08 14.72 37.05
N ARG A 225 13.53 14.27 35.87
CA ARG A 225 13.79 12.85 35.62
C ARG A 225 15.20 12.57 36.11
N GLY A 226 15.29 11.81 37.20
CA GLY A 226 16.55 11.31 37.72
C GLY A 226 17.22 10.40 36.71
N ASP A 227 18.50 10.68 36.47
CA ASP A 227 19.42 9.84 35.74
C ASP A 227 19.73 8.58 36.58
N GLY A 228 18.84 7.59 36.46
CA GLY A 228 19.11 6.23 36.91
C GLY A 228 19.86 5.45 35.83
N GLN A 229 21.17 5.64 35.74
CA GLN A 229 22.07 4.75 35.00
C GLN A 229 22.07 3.36 35.67
N MET A 230 21.12 2.50 35.31
CA MET A 230 21.26 1.06 35.53
C MET A 230 21.99 0.45 34.35
N SER A 231 23.31 0.31 34.51
CA SER A 231 24.16 -0.54 33.71
C SER A 231 23.70 -2.00 33.84
N MET A 232 22.86 -2.47 32.91
CA MET A 232 22.68 -3.91 32.71
C MET A 232 23.70 -4.38 31.70
N ASP A 233 24.77 -4.92 32.25
CA ASP A 233 25.73 -5.79 31.60
C ASP A 233 24.98 -7.02 31.05
N ARG A 234 24.63 -7.00 29.76
CA ARG A 234 24.02 -8.15 29.07
C ARG A 234 25.08 -8.81 28.23
N GLY A 235 25.58 -9.93 28.74
CA GLY A 235 26.42 -10.87 28.02
C GLY A 235 25.82 -11.22 26.66
N ALA A 236 26.60 -10.99 25.62
CA ALA A 236 26.31 -11.37 24.25
C ALA A 236 26.34 -12.90 24.12
N ALA A 237 25.19 -13.55 24.33
CA ALA A 237 24.98 -14.91 23.87
C ALA A 237 24.69 -14.86 22.37
N ASN A 238 25.58 -15.47 21.61
CA ASN A 238 25.53 -15.66 20.17
C ASN A 238 24.35 -16.58 19.82
N ILE A 239 23.19 -16.01 19.47
CA ILE A 239 22.01 -16.76 19.02
C ILE A 239 21.97 -16.68 17.49
N GLY A 240 22.38 -17.77 16.85
CA GLY A 240 22.19 -17.98 15.42
C GLY A 240 20.73 -17.75 15.04
N GLY A 241 20.49 -16.74 14.20
CA GLY A 241 19.19 -16.28 13.77
C GLY A 241 18.49 -17.27 12.85
N LYS A 242 18.02 -18.39 13.41
CA LYS A 242 16.86 -19.08 12.87
C LYS A 242 15.71 -18.09 12.99
N SER A 243 15.12 -17.66 11.88
CA SER A 243 13.86 -16.91 11.88
C SER A 243 12.89 -17.65 12.78
N ALA A 244 12.72 -17.16 14.00
CA ALA A 244 11.79 -17.75 14.95
C ALA A 244 10.42 -17.50 14.34
N GLU A 245 9.85 -18.54 13.74
CA GLU A 245 8.42 -18.61 13.51
C GLU A 245 7.79 -18.22 14.85
N MET A 246 7.15 -17.04 14.88
CA MET A 246 6.45 -16.61 16.08
C MET A 246 5.50 -17.75 16.45
N PRO A 247 5.54 -18.27 17.69
CA PRO A 247 4.66 -19.34 18.09
C PRO A 247 3.23 -18.92 17.75
N GLU A 248 2.60 -19.70 16.88
CA GLU A 248 1.19 -19.49 16.53
C GLU A 248 0.43 -19.47 17.85
N ASP A 249 -0.31 -18.39 18.11
CA ASP A 249 -1.14 -18.30 19.32
C ASP A 249 -2.13 -19.47 19.24
N PRO A 250 -2.04 -20.47 20.14
CA PRO A 250 -2.82 -21.70 20.04
C PRO A 250 -4.33 -21.44 20.17
N ASN A 251 -4.74 -20.23 20.53
CA ASN A 251 -6.13 -19.82 20.64
C ASN A 251 -6.70 -19.18 19.38
N ILE A 252 -5.93 -19.04 18.28
CA ILE A 252 -6.48 -18.56 17.01
C ILE A 252 -7.20 -19.74 16.33
N PRO A 253 -8.52 -19.66 16.09
CA PRO A 253 -9.24 -20.70 15.37
C PRO A 253 -8.54 -20.98 14.04
N LYS A 254 -8.27 -22.25 13.74
CA LYS A 254 -7.61 -22.63 12.48
C LYS A 254 -8.45 -22.22 11.27
N GLU A 255 -9.77 -22.26 11.42
CA GLU A 255 -10.75 -21.98 10.37
C GLU A 255 -11.51 -20.67 10.62
N ASN A 256 -11.92 -20.03 9.53
CA ASN A 256 -12.71 -18.80 9.60
C ASN A 256 -14.16 -19.17 9.96
N PRO A 257 -14.78 -18.53 10.96
CA PRO A 257 -16.16 -18.86 11.34
C PRO A 257 -17.12 -18.53 10.18
N PRO A 258 -18.12 -19.36 9.88
CA PRO A 258 -19.14 -19.02 8.89
C PRO A 258 -19.99 -17.83 9.35
N ILE A 259 -20.56 -17.10 8.39
CA ILE A 259 -21.47 -15.97 8.65
C ILE A 259 -22.91 -16.39 8.32
N LYS A 260 -23.78 -16.23 9.32
CA LYS A 260 -25.25 -16.15 9.27
C LYS A 260 -25.75 -15.18 8.20
N LEU A 261 -26.38 -15.58 7.11
CA LEU A 261 -27.15 -14.65 6.26
C LEU A 261 -28.65 -14.87 6.47
N VAL A 262 -29.38 -13.81 6.81
CA VAL A 262 -30.85 -13.86 6.95
C VAL A 262 -31.47 -12.90 5.95
N ILE A 263 -32.22 -13.44 4.99
CA ILE A 263 -32.80 -12.71 3.86
C ILE A 263 -34.30 -12.54 4.10
N ASP A 264 -34.76 -11.29 4.13
CA ASP A 264 -36.15 -10.89 4.39
C ASP A 264 -36.75 -11.57 5.64
N GLY A 265 -35.90 -11.80 6.65
CA GLY A 265 -36.27 -12.41 7.92
C GLY A 265 -36.64 -13.90 7.89
N SER A 266 -36.59 -14.56 6.72
CA SER A 266 -37.16 -15.91 6.57
C SER A 266 -36.19 -16.92 5.95
N LYS A 267 -35.38 -16.51 4.97
CA LYS A 267 -34.45 -17.42 4.30
C LYS A 267 -33.07 -17.30 4.94
N GLU A 268 -32.48 -18.44 5.32
CA GLU A 268 -31.14 -18.49 5.89
C GLU A 268 -30.13 -19.07 4.88
N GLU A 269 -28.96 -18.46 4.79
CA GLU A 269 -27.81 -18.93 4.01
C GLU A 269 -26.54 -18.80 4.88
N GLN A 270 -25.49 -19.56 4.59
CA GLN A 270 -24.20 -19.42 5.26
C GLN A 270 -23.11 -18.99 4.28
N TRP A 271 -22.39 -17.95 4.65
CA TRP A 271 -21.18 -17.54 3.94
C TRP A 271 -19.94 -18.09 4.62
N THR A 272 -19.20 -18.91 3.90
CA THR A 272 -17.84 -19.35 4.27
C THR A 272 -16.81 -18.57 3.46
N PHE A 273 -15.53 -18.69 3.83
CA PHE A 273 -14.46 -18.04 3.09
C PHE A 273 -14.36 -18.55 1.64
N GLU A 274 -14.59 -19.85 1.44
CA GLU A 274 -14.57 -20.53 0.14
C GLU A 274 -15.69 -19.99 -0.75
N ASN A 275 -16.91 -19.84 -0.22
CA ASN A 275 -18.07 -19.34 -0.97
C ASN A 275 -17.90 -17.86 -1.38
N LEU A 276 -17.07 -17.10 -0.68
CA LEU A 276 -16.76 -15.71 -1.01
C LEU A 276 -15.57 -15.59 -1.98
N SER A 277 -14.82 -16.68 -2.22
CA SER A 277 -13.61 -16.64 -3.03
C SER A 277 -13.85 -16.39 -4.52
N ASP A 278 -15.05 -16.76 -5.01
CA ASP A 278 -15.49 -16.51 -6.40
C ASP A 278 -15.82 -15.04 -6.69
N ILE A 279 -15.94 -14.21 -5.65
CA ILE A 279 -16.33 -12.80 -5.79
C ILE A 279 -15.09 -11.92 -5.69
N LYS A 280 -15.05 -10.86 -6.53
CA LYS A 280 -13.94 -9.92 -6.61
C LYS A 280 -13.52 -9.43 -5.22
N LYS A 281 -12.27 -9.75 -4.86
CA LYS A 281 -11.65 -9.34 -3.59
C LYS A 281 -11.16 -7.90 -3.69
N LEU A 282 -11.35 -7.14 -2.62
CA LEU A 282 -10.70 -5.86 -2.37
C LEU A 282 -9.37 -6.11 -1.66
N ASN A 283 -8.31 -5.48 -2.17
CA ASN A 283 -6.99 -5.56 -1.57
C ASN A 283 -6.71 -4.31 -0.74
N PHE A 284 -6.63 -4.47 0.59
CA PHE A 284 -6.30 -3.39 1.52
C PHE A 284 -4.79 -3.11 1.63
N GLY A 285 -4.03 -3.63 0.67
CA GLY A 285 -2.58 -3.64 0.70
C GLY A 285 -2.05 -4.66 1.69
N VAL A 286 -0.74 -4.54 1.88
CA VAL A 286 0.04 -5.39 2.77
C VAL A 286 0.26 -4.61 4.06
N ASP A 287 0.05 -5.25 5.22
CA ASP A 287 0.41 -4.59 6.48
C ASP A 287 1.91 -4.67 6.76
N GLU A 288 2.36 -4.03 7.84
CA GLU A 288 3.78 -3.99 8.27
C GLU A 288 4.43 -5.38 8.44
N ARG A 289 3.66 -6.47 8.36
CA ARG A 289 4.12 -7.86 8.47
C ARG A 289 4.02 -8.65 7.17
N ALA A 290 3.94 -7.96 6.04
CA ALA A 290 3.81 -8.57 4.73
C ALA A 290 2.51 -9.39 4.51
N ALA A 291 1.50 -9.29 5.38
CA ALA A 291 0.25 -10.04 5.24
C ALA A 291 -0.77 -9.26 4.40
N ALA A 292 -1.14 -9.81 3.24
CA ALA A 292 -2.19 -9.25 2.40
C ALA A 292 -3.53 -9.27 3.15
N ARG A 293 -4.18 -8.10 3.26
CA ARG A 293 -5.50 -7.99 3.88
C ARG A 293 -6.57 -8.05 2.80
N GLN A 294 -7.20 -9.21 2.70
CA GLN A 294 -8.34 -9.42 1.80
C GLN A 294 -9.64 -8.94 2.46
N GLY A 295 -10.50 -8.30 1.68
CA GLY A 295 -11.88 -8.03 2.07
C GLY A 295 -12.80 -8.00 0.85
N TRP A 296 -14.08 -7.81 1.10
CA TRP A 296 -15.11 -7.82 0.06
C TRP A 296 -16.06 -6.63 0.27
N SER A 297 -16.40 -5.96 -0.82
CA SER A 297 -17.49 -4.97 -0.82
C SER A 297 -18.80 -5.69 -0.55
N LEU A 298 -19.49 -5.36 0.55
CA LEU A 298 -20.79 -5.95 0.84
C LEU A 298 -21.83 -5.58 -0.23
N ARG A 299 -21.70 -4.42 -0.88
CA ARG A 299 -22.56 -4.07 -2.02
C ARG A 299 -22.35 -5.04 -3.17
N ASP A 300 -21.10 -5.23 -3.60
CA ASP A 300 -20.80 -6.07 -4.76
C ASP A 300 -21.14 -7.54 -4.47
N LEU A 301 -20.91 -8.00 -3.23
CA LEU A 301 -21.33 -9.32 -2.76
C LEU A 301 -22.85 -9.52 -2.93
N LEU A 302 -23.66 -8.56 -2.47
CA LEU A 302 -25.10 -8.65 -2.58
C LEU A 302 -25.59 -8.55 -4.02
N VAL A 303 -25.01 -7.65 -4.82
CA VAL A 303 -25.39 -7.52 -6.23
C VAL A 303 -25.09 -8.80 -6.99
N ALA A 304 -23.92 -9.42 -6.76
CA ALA A 304 -23.55 -10.66 -7.41
C ALA A 304 -24.45 -11.84 -7.02
N ARG A 305 -24.92 -11.90 -5.76
CA ARG A 305 -25.69 -13.04 -5.23
C ARG A 305 -27.20 -12.88 -5.35
N PHE A 306 -27.71 -11.67 -5.15
CA PHE A 306 -29.13 -11.38 -5.00
C PHE A 306 -29.63 -10.28 -5.94
N GLY A 307 -28.74 -9.61 -6.68
CA GLY A 307 -29.09 -8.55 -7.61
C GLY A 307 -29.08 -7.15 -7.02
N PRO A 308 -29.34 -6.11 -7.84
CA PRO A 308 -29.08 -4.71 -7.51
C PRO A 308 -29.99 -4.12 -6.42
N ASN A 309 -31.06 -4.82 -6.03
CA ASN A 309 -32.04 -4.33 -5.04
C ASN A 309 -31.79 -4.89 -3.63
N ALA A 310 -30.80 -5.77 -3.46
CA ALA A 310 -30.44 -6.31 -2.16
C ALA A 310 -29.69 -5.26 -1.33
N ARG A 311 -30.06 -5.15 -0.05
CA ARG A 311 -29.51 -4.17 0.89
C ARG A 311 -29.29 -4.83 2.24
N ILE A 312 -28.22 -4.50 2.96
CA ILE A 312 -28.07 -4.93 4.36
C ILE A 312 -28.80 -3.94 5.25
N THR A 313 -29.67 -4.45 6.11
CA THR A 313 -30.39 -3.64 7.09
C THR A 313 -29.59 -3.50 8.38
N HIS A 314 -29.03 -4.60 8.87
CA HIS A 314 -28.20 -4.64 10.06
C HIS A 314 -27.30 -5.87 10.10
N LEU A 315 -26.30 -5.82 10.96
CA LEU A 315 -25.38 -6.93 11.24
C LEU A 315 -25.36 -7.22 12.74
N ILE A 316 -25.08 -8.47 13.10
CA ILE A 316 -24.86 -8.92 14.47
C ILE A 316 -23.41 -9.42 14.58
N GLY A 317 -22.70 -8.86 15.56
CA GLY A 317 -21.30 -9.15 15.81
C GLY A 317 -21.06 -9.94 17.10
N ASP A 318 -19.85 -9.81 17.62
CA ASP A 318 -19.49 -10.37 18.93
C ASP A 318 -20.42 -9.83 20.03
N LYS A 319 -20.73 -10.69 21.00
CA LYS A 319 -21.59 -10.37 22.16
C LYS A 319 -22.98 -9.84 21.75
N ASP A 320 -23.50 -10.36 20.63
CA ASP A 320 -24.82 -10.00 20.09
C ASP A 320 -24.98 -8.50 19.80
N ARG A 321 -23.85 -7.80 19.60
CA ARG A 321 -23.88 -6.38 19.30
C ARG A 321 -24.49 -6.18 17.90
N ARG A 322 -25.63 -5.53 17.86
CA ARG A 322 -26.28 -5.08 16.63
C ARG A 322 -25.67 -3.79 16.10
N LEU A 323 -25.48 -3.72 14.80
CA LEU A 323 -25.15 -2.50 14.06
C LEU A 323 -26.12 -2.33 12.90
N ASP A 324 -27.00 -1.35 12.98
CA ASP A 324 -27.84 -0.95 11.86
C ASP A 324 -27.01 -0.22 10.80
N MET A 325 -27.31 -0.49 9.54
CA MET A 325 -26.63 0.13 8.41
C MET A 325 -27.18 1.52 8.16
N ASP A 326 -26.28 2.49 8.03
CA ASP A 326 -26.64 3.85 7.67
C ASP A 326 -27.00 3.89 6.16
N ALA A 327 -28.25 4.21 5.85
CA ALA A 327 -28.74 4.24 4.47
C ALA A 327 -28.03 5.31 3.62
N GLY A 328 -27.68 6.46 4.19
CA GLY A 328 -26.96 7.52 3.48
C GLY A 328 -25.54 7.09 3.12
N LEU A 329 -24.83 6.45 4.05
CA LEU A 329 -23.53 5.86 3.77
C LEU A 329 -23.65 4.67 2.82
N TRP A 330 -24.72 3.88 2.90
CA TRP A 330 -24.95 2.77 2.00
C TRP A 330 -25.16 3.21 0.54
N GLU A 331 -25.77 4.36 0.27
CA GLU A 331 -25.93 4.84 -1.11
C GLU A 331 -24.72 5.68 -1.60
N ASN A 332 -23.80 6.05 -0.71
CA ASN A 332 -22.62 6.83 -1.07
C ASN A 332 -21.56 5.96 -1.79
N ALA A 333 -21.34 6.20 -3.08
CA ALA A 333 -20.35 5.49 -3.90
C ALA A 333 -18.88 5.73 -3.47
N GLU A 334 -18.59 6.82 -2.75
CA GLU A 334 -17.24 7.14 -2.27
C GLU A 334 -16.84 6.33 -1.01
N VAL A 335 -17.81 5.68 -0.37
CA VAL A 335 -17.59 4.84 0.82
C VAL A 335 -18.10 3.43 0.53
N LEU A 336 -17.31 2.42 0.88
CA LEU A 336 -17.64 1.01 0.70
C LEU A 336 -17.82 0.37 2.08
N PRO A 337 -18.97 -0.27 2.36
CA PRO A 337 -19.07 -1.18 3.49
C PRO A 337 -18.31 -2.46 3.13
N THR A 338 -17.19 -2.71 3.79
CA THR A 338 -16.33 -3.86 3.52
C THR A 338 -16.37 -4.87 4.65
N LEU A 339 -16.62 -6.11 4.29
CA LEU A 339 -16.42 -7.28 5.14
C LEU A 339 -14.99 -7.79 4.94
N ARG A 340 -14.21 -7.93 6.02
CA ARG A 340 -12.83 -8.45 5.94
C ARG A 340 -12.48 -9.35 7.11
N LEU A 341 -11.48 -10.20 6.94
CA LEU A 341 -10.87 -10.95 8.03
C LEU A 341 -9.84 -10.09 8.75
N ASN A 342 -9.85 -10.14 10.08
CA ASN A 342 -8.80 -9.52 10.89
C ASN A 342 -7.65 -10.51 11.17
N ARG A 343 -6.62 -10.05 11.89
CA ARG A 343 -5.46 -10.87 12.26
C ARG A 343 -5.81 -12.12 13.10
N ARG A 344 -6.95 -12.10 13.78
CA ARG A 344 -7.46 -13.22 14.58
C ARG A 344 -8.41 -14.12 13.78
N LYS A 345 -8.42 -13.99 12.44
CA LYS A 345 -9.31 -14.73 11.54
C LYS A 345 -10.81 -14.54 11.85
N SER A 346 -11.18 -13.44 12.51
CA SER A 346 -12.60 -13.10 12.71
C SER A 346 -13.07 -12.01 11.75
N TRP A 347 -14.31 -12.14 11.33
CA TRP A 347 -14.94 -11.20 10.40
C TRP A 347 -15.14 -9.83 11.03
N LYS A 348 -14.86 -8.78 10.27
CA LYS A 348 -15.01 -7.39 10.67
C LYS A 348 -15.68 -6.62 9.55
N LEU A 349 -16.75 -5.90 9.90
CA LEU A 349 -17.28 -4.83 9.06
C LEU A 349 -16.45 -3.57 9.29
N GLN A 350 -15.99 -2.97 8.20
CA GLN A 350 -15.37 -1.67 8.20
C GLN A 350 -15.82 -0.85 6.99
N TRP A 351 -16.11 0.42 7.21
CA TRP A 351 -16.31 1.39 6.14
C TRP A 351 -14.96 1.88 5.64
N VAL A 352 -14.77 1.87 4.33
CA VAL A 352 -13.53 2.33 3.69
C VAL A 352 -13.83 3.26 2.54
N ARG A 353 -12.89 4.11 2.16
CA ARG A 353 -13.05 4.98 0.99
C ARG A 353 -12.81 4.20 -0.29
N ALA A 354 -13.64 4.39 -1.31
CA ALA A 354 -13.51 3.70 -2.58
C ALA A 354 -12.21 4.05 -3.34
N SER A 355 -11.68 5.27 -3.12
CA SER A 355 -10.50 5.78 -3.83
C SER A 355 -9.20 5.12 -3.41
N ASP A 356 -9.00 4.92 -2.10
CA ASP A 356 -7.73 4.45 -1.52
C ASP A 356 -7.88 3.23 -0.61
N LEU A 357 -9.10 2.72 -0.43
CA LEU A 357 -9.45 1.65 0.51
C LEU A 357 -9.01 1.94 1.95
N GLY A 358 -8.73 3.21 2.26
CA GLY A 358 -8.38 3.68 3.59
C GLY A 358 -9.60 3.69 4.51
N PRO A 359 -9.39 3.64 5.84
CA PRO A 359 -10.48 3.63 6.82
C PRO A 359 -11.34 4.91 6.71
N PHE A 360 -12.66 4.73 6.65
CA PHE A 360 -13.63 5.82 6.77
C PHE A 360 -14.14 5.88 8.22
N LYS A 361 -14.34 7.10 8.74
CA LYS A 361 -14.80 7.33 10.12
C LYS A 361 -16.30 7.06 10.23
N ALA A 362 -16.67 5.79 10.38
CA ALA A 362 -18.03 5.35 10.68
C ALA A 362 -18.01 4.21 11.70
N LYS A 363 -19.20 3.83 12.20
CA LYS A 363 -19.33 2.72 13.16
C LYS A 363 -18.84 1.42 12.52
N GLU A 364 -17.89 0.77 13.18
CA GLU A 364 -17.38 -0.56 12.80
C GLU A 364 -17.98 -1.66 13.69
N LEU A 365 -18.00 -2.89 13.18
CA LEU A 365 -18.45 -4.09 13.91
C LEU A 365 -17.41 -5.20 13.78
N ARG A 366 -17.07 -5.84 14.90
CA ARG A 366 -16.10 -6.94 14.97
C ARG A 366 -16.81 -8.25 15.30
N GLY A 367 -16.22 -9.35 14.85
CA GLY A 367 -16.78 -10.69 14.98
C GLY A 367 -18.16 -10.80 14.36
N VAL A 368 -18.30 -10.27 13.13
CA VAL A 368 -19.55 -10.37 12.38
C VAL A 368 -19.91 -11.84 12.24
N LYS A 369 -21.05 -12.23 12.80
CA LYS A 369 -21.54 -13.61 12.79
C LYS A 369 -22.88 -13.74 12.06
N GLU A 370 -23.62 -12.65 11.92
CA GLU A 370 -24.90 -12.64 11.20
C GLU A 370 -25.13 -11.31 10.46
N ILE A 371 -25.74 -11.38 9.28
CA ILE A 371 -26.02 -10.27 8.38
C ILE A 371 -27.47 -10.40 7.90
N HIS A 372 -28.26 -9.36 8.11
CA HIS A 372 -29.64 -9.31 7.67
C HIS A 372 -29.76 -8.51 6.37
N VAL A 373 -30.26 -9.17 5.34
CA VAL A 373 -30.46 -8.62 4.00
C VAL A 373 -31.95 -8.38 3.78
N SER A 374 -32.31 -7.21 3.29
CA SER A 374 -33.64 -6.92 2.74
C SER A 374 -33.57 -6.85 1.23
N MET A 375 -34.51 -7.48 0.55
CA MET A 375 -34.73 -7.33 -0.87
C MET A 375 -35.77 -6.23 -1.07
N SER A 376 -35.35 -5.05 -1.51
CA SER A 376 -36.35 -4.05 -1.92
C SER A 376 -37.09 -4.61 -3.13
N PRO A 377 -38.45 -4.60 -3.14
CA PRO A 377 -39.18 -4.92 -4.35
C PRO A 377 -38.64 -3.97 -5.41
N SER A 378 -38.10 -4.53 -6.50
CA SER A 378 -37.76 -3.77 -7.69
C SER A 378 -38.89 -2.80 -7.90
N ALA A 379 -38.61 -1.49 -7.99
CA ALA A 379 -39.61 -0.51 -8.35
C ALA A 379 -40.08 -0.88 -9.76
N GLY A 380 -40.99 -1.85 -9.81
CA GLY A 380 -41.57 -2.38 -11.02
C GLY A 380 -42.18 -1.16 -11.62
N LYS A 381 -41.56 -0.72 -12.72
CA LYS A 381 -41.99 0.38 -13.58
C LYS A 381 -43.50 0.33 -13.53
N SER A 382 -44.12 1.22 -12.74
CA SER A 382 -45.56 1.14 -12.56
C SER A 382 -46.07 1.55 -13.93
N THR A 383 -46.36 0.55 -14.77
CA THR A 383 -47.17 0.73 -15.94
C THR A 383 -48.51 1.09 -15.34
N SER A 384 -48.67 2.40 -15.09
CA SER A 384 -49.91 3.09 -14.94
C SER A 384 -50.74 2.65 -16.14
N ALA A 385 -51.49 1.57 -15.96
CA ALA A 385 -52.61 1.25 -16.79
C ALA A 385 -53.60 2.40 -16.56
N ALA A 386 -53.40 3.46 -17.33
CA ALA A 386 -54.38 4.49 -17.55
C ALA A 386 -55.56 3.79 -18.22
N GLY A 387 -56.44 3.24 -17.38
CA GLY A 387 -57.75 2.76 -17.78
C GLY A 387 -58.50 3.97 -18.32
N SER A 388 -58.46 4.14 -19.63
CA SER A 388 -59.39 5.00 -20.37
C SER A 388 -60.79 4.45 -20.12
N LYS A 389 -61.52 5.06 -19.17
CA LYS A 389 -62.96 4.90 -19.07
C LYS A 389 -63.58 5.62 -20.27
N GLU A 390 -63.71 4.90 -21.38
CA GLU A 390 -64.57 5.30 -22.48
C GLU A 390 -66.02 5.14 -22.01
N LYS A 391 -66.68 6.26 -21.73
CA LYS A 391 -68.14 6.33 -21.60
C LYS A 391 -68.74 6.29 -23.00
N LYS A 392 -69.56 5.28 -23.28
CA LYS A 392 -70.65 5.37 -24.25
C LYS A 392 -71.92 4.80 -23.65
#